data_AF-A0A8T1SPJ7-F1
#
_entry.id   AF-A0A8T1SPJ7-F1
#
_cell.length_a   1.000
_cell.length_b   1.000
_cell.length_c   1.000
_cell.angle_alpha   90.00
_cell.angle_beta   90.00
_cell.angle_gamma   90.00
#
_symmetry.space_group_name_H-M   'P 1'
#
loop_
_entity.id
_entity.type
_entity.pdbx_description
1 polymer ?
#
loop_
_entity_poly.entity_id
_entity_poly.type
_entity_poly.pdbx_seq_one_letter_code
_entity_poly.pdbx_strand_id
1 'polypeptide(L)'
;MLPLSSLSPQMHLAMYTMLVSYFSLHRQEERVQHRNIRDLKLAFSEFYLSLILLQNYQNLNFTGFRKILKKHDKILETPRGADWRVAHVEVAPFYTCKKINQLISETETVVTNELEDGDRQKAMKRLRVPPLGAAQPAPAWTTFRVGLFCGIFIVLNITVILSGVFL
;
A
#
# COMPACT_ATOMS: atom_id res chain seq x y z
N MET A 1 10.13 26.26 -54.13
CA MET A 1 9.24 26.03 -52.98
C MET A 1 8.06 26.98 -53.14
N LEU A 2 6.85 26.46 -53.35
CA LEU A 2 5.63 27.29 -53.44
C LEU A 2 5.36 27.95 -52.08
N PRO A 3 5.03 29.25 -52.04
CA PRO A 3 4.80 29.96 -50.78
C PRO A 3 3.50 29.50 -50.12
N LEU A 4 3.50 29.38 -48.79
CA LEU A 4 2.33 29.02 -47.96
C LEU A 4 1.08 29.89 -48.21
N SER A 5 1.24 31.06 -48.84
CA SER A 5 0.16 31.98 -49.22
C SER A 5 -0.68 31.53 -50.42
N SER A 6 -0.29 30.48 -51.16
CA SER A 6 -1.06 29.94 -52.30
C SER A 6 -2.02 28.81 -51.92
N LEU A 7 -2.16 28.48 -50.62
CA LEU A 7 -3.05 27.44 -50.12
C LEU A 7 -4.51 27.89 -50.14
N SER A 8 -5.44 27.00 -50.52
CA SER A 8 -6.86 27.29 -50.40
C SER A 8 -7.26 27.43 -48.91
N PRO A 9 -8.29 28.25 -48.57
CA PRO A 9 -8.75 28.42 -47.20
C PRO A 9 -9.12 27.10 -46.50
N GLN A 10 -9.62 26.12 -47.26
CA GLN A 10 -9.94 24.77 -46.78
C GLN A 10 -8.69 24.02 -46.32
N MET A 11 -7.56 24.20 -47.01
CA MET A 11 -6.30 23.54 -46.68
C MET A 11 -5.67 24.12 -45.42
N HIS A 12 -5.84 25.43 -45.19
CA HIS A 12 -5.40 26.09 -43.97
C HIS A 12 -6.21 25.64 -42.74
N LEU A 13 -7.53 25.50 -42.88
CA LEU A 13 -8.40 24.97 -41.82
C LEU A 13 -8.06 23.50 -41.51
N ALA A 14 -7.78 22.69 -42.54
CA ALA A 14 -7.36 21.29 -42.37
C ALA A 14 -6.02 21.15 -41.63
N MET A 15 -5.05 22.02 -41.92
CA MET A 15 -3.77 22.05 -41.20
C MET A 15 -3.96 22.40 -39.73
N TYR A 16 -4.82 23.38 -39.43
CA TYR A 16 -5.11 23.79 -38.06
C TYR A 16 -5.80 22.67 -37.26
N THR A 17 -6.84 22.03 -37.82
CA THR A 17 -7.49 20.90 -37.16
C THR A 17 -6.55 19.70 -36.99
N MET A 18 -5.67 19.43 -37.95
CA MET A 18 -4.68 18.35 -37.83
C MET A 18 -3.65 18.64 -36.73
N LEU A 19 -3.14 19.88 -36.62
CA LEU A 19 -2.23 20.28 -35.55
C LEU A 19 -2.88 20.22 -34.16
N VAL A 20 -4.11 20.72 -34.02
CA VAL A 20 -4.86 20.65 -32.76
C VAL A 20 -5.15 19.20 -32.38
N SER A 21 -5.50 18.34 -33.34
CA SER A 21 -5.77 16.91 -33.11
C SER A 21 -4.50 16.16 -32.72
N TYR A 22 -3.38 16.39 -33.42
CA TYR A 22 -2.08 15.82 -33.11
C TYR A 22 -1.62 16.18 -31.69
N PHE A 23 -1.73 17.46 -31.32
CA PHE A 23 -1.34 17.93 -29.99
C PHE A 23 -2.26 17.39 -28.88
N SER A 24 -3.55 17.23 -29.18
CA SER A 24 -4.53 16.63 -28.26
C SER A 24 -4.26 15.14 -28.03
N LEU A 25 -3.90 14.39 -29.08
CA LEU A 25 -3.51 12.98 -28.98
C LEU A 25 -2.22 12.80 -28.18
N HIS A 26 -1.18 13.59 -28.47
CA HIS A 26 0.09 13.53 -27.73
C HIS A 26 -0.12 13.81 -26.24
N ARG A 27 -0.93 14.82 -25.89
CA ARG A 27 -1.28 15.12 -24.51
C ARG A 27 -2.08 14.00 -23.84
N GLN A 28 -2.94 13.31 -24.59
CA GLN A 28 -3.69 12.17 -24.07
C GLN A 28 -2.78 10.97 -23.79
N GLU A 29 -1.83 10.67 -24.68
CA GLU A 29 -0.80 9.63 -24.46
C GLU A 29 0.05 9.92 -23.23
N GLU A 30 0.55 11.15 -23.07
CA GLU A 30 1.34 11.54 -21.88
C GLU A 30 0.55 11.37 -20.57
N ARG A 31 -0.74 11.72 -20.57
CA ARG A 31 -1.62 11.54 -19.41
C ARG A 31 -1.85 10.07 -19.07
N VAL A 32 -2.03 9.22 -20.08
CA VAL A 32 -2.19 7.78 -19.90
C VAL A 32 -0.91 7.15 -19.34
N GLN A 33 0.25 7.54 -19.89
CA GLN A 33 1.57 7.12 -19.39
C GLN A 33 1.78 7.54 -17.93
N HIS A 34 1.48 8.78 -17.57
CA HIS A 34 1.59 9.26 -16.19
C HIS A 34 0.68 8.51 -15.20
N ARG A 35 -0.56 8.17 -15.60
CA ARG A 35 -1.46 7.37 -14.75
C ARG A 35 -0.90 5.96 -14.57
N ASN A 36 -0.42 5.33 -15.65
CA ASN A 36 0.15 3.98 -15.61
C ASN A 36 1.36 3.90 -14.67
N ILE A 37 2.30 4.86 -14.77
CA ILE A 37 3.48 4.92 -13.88
C ILE A 37 3.07 5.10 -12.41
N ARG A 38 2.05 5.91 -12.13
CA ARG A 38 1.58 6.14 -10.76
C ARG A 38 0.92 4.88 -10.18
N ASP A 39 0.12 4.18 -10.98
CA ASP A 39 -0.56 2.95 -10.55
C ASP A 39 0.47 1.82 -10.37
N LEU A 40 1.51 1.78 -11.20
CA LEU A 40 2.66 0.88 -11.04
C LEU A 40 3.44 1.17 -9.75
N LYS A 41 3.73 2.45 -9.45
CA LYS A 41 4.36 2.87 -8.18
C LYS A 41 3.55 2.44 -6.96
N LEU A 42 2.22 2.53 -7.04
CA LEU A 42 1.34 2.08 -5.96
C LEU A 42 1.41 0.56 -5.79
N ALA A 43 1.31 -0.20 -6.89
CA ALA A 43 1.38 -1.65 -6.88
C ALA A 43 2.70 -2.17 -6.28
N PHE A 44 3.84 -1.57 -6.64
CA PHE A 44 5.14 -1.91 -6.05
C PHE A 44 5.23 -1.56 -4.56
N SER A 45 4.60 -0.46 -4.13
CA SER A 45 4.55 -0.08 -2.72
C SER A 45 3.75 -1.09 -1.89
N GLU A 46 2.57 -1.48 -2.37
CA GLU A 46 1.73 -2.49 -1.72
C GLU A 46 2.41 -3.86 -1.69
N PHE A 47 3.03 -4.27 -2.81
CA PHE A 47 3.79 -5.52 -2.88
C PHE A 47 4.96 -5.54 -1.89
N TYR A 48 5.75 -4.47 -1.84
CA TYR A 48 6.85 -4.33 -0.89
C TYR A 48 6.36 -4.40 0.56
N LEU A 49 5.27 -3.70 0.88
CA LEU A 49 4.64 -3.77 2.20
C LEU A 49 4.23 -5.20 2.56
N SER A 50 3.58 -5.92 1.63
CA SER A 50 3.20 -7.33 1.84
C SER A 50 4.41 -8.22 2.14
N LEU A 51 5.54 -8.01 1.45
CA LEU A 51 6.78 -8.75 1.72
C LEU A 51 7.33 -8.48 3.14
N ILE A 52 7.32 -7.22 3.59
CA ILE A 52 7.76 -6.86 4.94
C ILE A 52 6.82 -7.43 6.00
N LEU A 53 5.50 -7.38 5.78
CA LEU A 53 4.52 -7.99 6.69
C LEU A 53 4.72 -9.50 6.80
N LEU A 54 5.02 -10.17 5.69
CA LEU A 54 5.29 -11.60 5.66
C LEU A 54 6.58 -11.95 6.41
N GLN A 55 7.64 -11.15 6.24
CA GLN A 55 8.89 -11.29 7.01
C GLN A 55 8.64 -11.13 8.52
N ASN A 56 7.85 -10.12 8.91
CA ASN A 56 7.47 -9.90 10.30
C ASN A 56 6.64 -11.05 10.87
N TYR A 57 5.69 -11.57 10.09
CA TYR A 57 4.91 -12.75 10.46
C TYR A 57 5.82 -13.94 10.73
N GLN A 58 6.77 -14.25 9.83
CA GLN A 58 7.72 -15.35 10.00
C GLN A 58 8.54 -15.18 11.29
N ASN A 59 9.14 -14.01 11.50
CA ASN A 59 9.98 -13.73 12.66
C ASN A 59 9.22 -13.80 13.99
N LEU A 60 8.00 -13.23 14.01
CA LEU A 60 7.15 -13.20 15.20
C LEU A 60 6.69 -14.61 15.57
N ASN A 61 6.22 -15.38 14.59
CA ASN A 61 5.76 -16.75 14.84
C ASN A 61 6.89 -17.67 15.26
N PHE A 62 8.06 -17.60 14.60
CA PHE A 62 9.22 -18.39 15.00
C PHE A 62 9.66 -18.08 16.45
N THR A 63 9.71 -16.79 16.80
CA THR A 63 10.01 -16.36 18.17
C THR A 63 8.95 -16.81 19.15
N GLY A 64 7.67 -16.78 18.75
CA GLY A 64 6.53 -17.28 19.52
C GLY A 64 6.67 -18.76 19.85
N PHE A 65 6.89 -19.61 18.85
CA PHE A 65 7.14 -21.04 19.04
C PHE A 65 8.35 -21.30 19.94
N ARG A 66 9.46 -20.59 19.72
CA ARG A 66 10.64 -20.72 20.59
C ARG A 66 10.31 -20.39 22.06
N LYS A 67 9.54 -19.32 22.31
CA LYS A 67 9.19 -18.88 23.67
C LYS A 67 8.18 -19.80 24.35
N ILE A 68 7.14 -20.26 23.64
CA ILE A 68 6.12 -21.14 24.24
C ILE A 68 6.69 -22.53 24.53
N LEU A 69 7.52 -23.07 23.64
CA LEU A 69 8.19 -24.35 23.85
C LEU A 69 9.22 -24.27 24.98
N LYS A 70 9.98 -23.17 25.07
CA LYS A 70 10.87 -22.94 26.23
C LYS A 70 10.08 -22.82 27.55
N LYS A 71 8.89 -22.25 27.52
CA LYS A 71 8.01 -22.16 28.70
C LYS A 71 7.48 -23.54 29.09
N HIS A 72 7.04 -24.35 28.12
CA HIS A 72 6.64 -25.74 28.32
C HIS A 72 7.75 -26.53 29.03
N ASP A 73 8.97 -26.47 28.50
CA ASP A 73 10.11 -27.20 29.06
C ASP A 73 10.46 -26.75 30.47
N LYS A 74 10.31 -25.46 30.76
CA LYS A 74 10.54 -24.91 32.10
C LYS A 74 9.46 -25.36 33.11
N ILE A 75 8.20 -25.49 32.70
CA ILE A 75 7.09 -25.83 33.60
C ILE A 75 7.02 -27.33 33.87
N LEU A 76 7.29 -28.14 32.84
CA LEU A 76 7.19 -29.60 32.91
C LEU A 76 8.55 -30.28 33.10
N GLU A 77 9.61 -29.50 33.30
CA GLU A 77 11.00 -29.95 33.51
C GLU A 77 11.44 -31.02 32.51
N THR A 78 11.11 -30.81 31.23
CA THR A 78 11.31 -31.78 30.15
C THR A 78 11.99 -31.12 28.94
N PRO A 79 12.85 -31.82 28.18
CA PRO A 79 13.45 -31.28 26.97
C PRO A 79 12.57 -31.43 25.72
N ARG A 80 11.38 -32.05 25.84
CA ARG A 80 10.52 -32.40 24.69
C ARG A 80 10.12 -31.22 23.81
N GLY A 81 9.97 -30.02 24.36
CA GLY A 81 9.63 -28.82 23.59
C GLY A 81 10.79 -28.34 22.73
N ALA A 82 12.03 -28.41 23.22
CA ALA A 82 13.23 -28.14 22.44
C ALA A 82 13.38 -29.15 21.28
N ASP A 83 13.18 -30.44 21.55
CA ASP A 83 13.23 -31.49 20.51
C ASP A 83 12.15 -31.28 19.45
N TRP A 84 10.92 -30.98 19.88
CA TRP A 84 9.81 -30.72 18.97
C TRP A 84 10.05 -29.48 18.09
N ARG A 85 10.67 -28.44 18.66
CA ARG A 85 11.04 -27.22 17.91
C ARG A 85 12.01 -27.54 16.77
N VAL A 86 13.05 -28.32 17.03
CA VAL A 86 14.02 -28.71 16.00
C VAL A 86 13.34 -29.60 14.95
N ALA A 87 12.55 -30.58 15.39
CA ALA A 87 11.90 -31.53 14.50
C ALA A 87 10.81 -30.91 13.60
N HIS A 88 10.10 -29.87 14.05
CA HIS A 88 8.93 -29.33 13.33
C HIS A 88 9.02 -27.85 12.98
N VAL A 89 9.60 -27.01 13.85
CA VAL A 89 9.58 -25.54 13.66
C VAL A 89 10.76 -25.06 12.81
N GLU A 90 11.96 -25.60 13.03
CA GLU A 90 13.16 -25.20 12.28
C GLU A 90 13.15 -25.70 10.83
N VAL A 91 12.50 -26.84 10.58
CA VAL A 91 12.36 -27.42 9.24
C VAL A 91 11.10 -26.95 8.50
N ALA A 92 10.21 -26.21 9.18
CA ALA A 92 8.95 -25.81 8.60
C ALA A 92 9.14 -24.91 7.35
N PRO A 93 8.31 -25.07 6.30
CA PRO A 93 8.40 -24.26 5.08
C PRO A 93 8.31 -22.75 5.32
N PHE A 94 7.56 -22.34 6.36
CA PHE A 94 7.43 -20.91 6.70
C PHE A 94 8.74 -20.30 7.22
N TYR A 95 9.66 -21.10 7.79
CA TYR A 95 10.93 -20.61 8.33
C TYR A 95 12.10 -20.85 7.36
N THR A 96 12.13 -21.98 6.67
CA THR A 96 13.25 -22.39 5.80
C THR A 96 13.30 -21.60 4.48
N CYS A 97 12.17 -21.06 4.02
CA CYS A 97 12.11 -20.29 2.79
C CYS A 97 12.73 -18.88 2.95
N LYS A 98 14.03 -18.75 2.66
CA LYS A 98 14.74 -17.44 2.65
C LYS A 98 14.45 -16.58 1.42
N LYS A 99 13.56 -17.02 0.52
CA LYS A 99 13.20 -16.30 -0.70
C LYS A 99 12.68 -14.89 -0.42
N ILE A 100 12.00 -14.67 0.72
CA ILE A 100 11.48 -13.36 1.13
C ILE A 100 12.58 -12.29 1.15
N ASN A 101 13.77 -12.59 1.68
CA ASN A 101 14.85 -11.61 1.73
C ASN A 101 15.40 -11.28 0.33
N GLN A 102 15.44 -12.27 -0.56
CA GLN A 102 15.83 -12.07 -1.96
C GLN A 102 14.79 -11.22 -2.70
N LEU A 103 13.50 -11.55 -2.57
CA LEU A 103 12.40 -10.79 -3.17
C LEU A 103 12.36 -9.34 -2.69
N ILE A 104 12.62 -9.08 -1.40
CA ILE A 104 12.72 -7.72 -0.86
C ILE A 104 13.86 -6.97 -1.58
N SER A 105 15.05 -7.57 -1.65
CA SER A 105 16.22 -6.95 -2.31
C SER A 105 16.01 -6.69 -3.80
N GLU A 106 15.41 -7.64 -4.51
CA GLU A 106 15.06 -7.50 -5.93
C GLU A 106 14.04 -6.36 -6.12
N THR A 107 13.01 -6.30 -5.27
CA THR A 107 11.99 -5.24 -5.33
C THR A 107 12.59 -3.87 -5.04
N GLU A 108 13.48 -3.74 -4.04
CA GLU A 108 14.20 -2.48 -3.77
C GLU A 108 15.03 -2.03 -4.97
N THR A 109 15.69 -2.98 -5.65
CA THR A 109 16.54 -2.70 -6.81
C THR A 109 15.71 -2.19 -7.98
N VAL A 110 14.60 -2.87 -8.29
CA VAL A 110 13.67 -2.46 -9.36
C VAL A 110 13.07 -1.08 -9.06
N VAL A 111 12.61 -0.83 -7.83
CA VAL A 111 12.00 0.47 -7.49
C VAL A 111 13.02 1.60 -7.50
N THR A 112 14.25 1.36 -7.06
CA THR A 112 15.31 2.38 -7.05
C THR A 112 15.75 2.73 -8.46
N ASN A 113 16.00 1.71 -9.30
CA ASN A 113 16.58 1.91 -10.63
C ASN A 113 15.56 2.34 -11.67
N GLU A 114 14.36 1.73 -11.69
CA GLU A 114 13.38 1.93 -12.76
C GLU A 114 12.35 3.02 -12.44
N LEU A 115 12.09 3.31 -11.15
CA LEU A 115 10.97 4.16 -10.74
C LEU A 115 11.38 5.50 -10.10
N GLU A 116 12.59 5.62 -9.55
CA GLU A 116 13.07 6.85 -8.89
C GLU A 116 14.47 7.30 -9.38
N ASP A 117 14.90 6.85 -10.56
CA ASP A 117 16.11 7.33 -11.25
C ASP A 117 17.39 7.26 -10.39
N GLY A 118 17.48 6.23 -9.54
CA GLY A 118 18.62 5.99 -8.63
C GLY A 118 18.50 6.60 -7.23
N ASP A 119 17.46 7.38 -6.92
CA ASP A 119 17.29 7.98 -5.58
C ASP A 119 16.69 6.99 -4.56
N ARG A 120 17.58 6.20 -3.95
CA ARG A 120 17.22 5.20 -2.91
C ARG A 120 16.53 5.83 -1.70
N GLN A 121 16.87 7.06 -1.31
CA GLN A 121 16.28 7.72 -0.13
C GLN A 121 14.81 8.05 -0.39
N LYS A 122 14.51 8.59 -1.57
CA LYS A 122 13.16 8.94 -2.01
C LYS A 122 12.30 7.71 -2.27
N ALA A 123 12.87 6.66 -2.87
CA ALA A 123 12.23 5.35 -3.03
C ALA A 123 11.85 4.75 -1.68
N MET A 124 12.81 4.67 -0.73
CA MET A 124 12.55 4.08 0.59
C MET A 124 11.59 4.91 1.44
N LYS A 125 11.53 6.24 1.27
CA LYS A 125 10.55 7.09 1.95
C LYS A 125 9.13 6.90 1.42
N ARG A 126 8.96 6.52 0.14
CA ARG A 126 7.67 6.16 -0.46
C ARG A 126 7.25 4.71 -0.16
N LEU A 127 8.21 3.78 -0.14
CA LEU A 127 8.01 2.34 0.12
C LEU A 127 7.75 2.05 1.60
N ARG A 128 8.41 2.78 2.51
CA ARG A 128 8.11 2.76 3.94
C ARG A 128 6.88 3.62 4.17
N VAL A 129 5.72 3.05 3.86
CA VAL A 129 4.44 3.61 4.31
C VAL A 129 4.57 4.03 5.77
N PRO A 130 4.07 5.22 6.15
CA PRO A 130 3.93 5.59 7.56
C PRO A 130 3.34 4.40 8.32
N PRO A 131 3.86 4.06 9.51
CA PRO A 131 3.54 2.80 10.19
C PRO A 131 2.02 2.55 10.17
N LEU A 132 1.58 1.34 9.81
CA LEU A 132 0.15 0.98 9.76
C LEU A 132 -0.59 1.19 11.11
N GLY A 133 0.15 1.43 12.20
CA GLY A 133 -0.38 1.81 13.51
C GLY A 133 -0.46 3.32 13.79
N ALA A 134 0.15 4.16 12.95
CA ALA A 134 -0.26 5.56 12.85
C ALA A 134 -1.52 5.54 12.00
N ALA A 135 -2.67 5.42 12.65
CA ALA A 135 -3.94 5.79 12.06
C ALA A 135 -3.67 7.01 11.18
N GLN A 136 -3.79 6.87 9.85
CA GLN A 136 -3.97 8.03 8.99
C GLN A 136 -5.05 8.82 9.71
N PRO A 137 -4.76 10.01 10.28
CA PRO A 137 -5.76 10.71 11.03
C PRO A 137 -6.90 10.85 10.04
N ALA A 138 -8.03 10.18 10.31
CA ALA A 138 -9.19 10.30 9.46
C ALA A 138 -9.36 11.81 9.25
N PRO A 139 -9.56 12.29 8.00
CA PRO A 139 -9.60 13.72 7.71
C PRO A 139 -10.42 14.38 8.82
N ALA A 140 -9.92 15.40 9.51
CA ALA A 140 -10.51 15.87 10.77
C ALA A 140 -12.04 16.08 10.68
N TRP A 141 -12.50 16.43 9.48
CA TRP A 141 -13.89 16.48 9.06
C TRP A 141 -14.73 15.19 9.27
N THR A 142 -14.17 14.02 8.96
CA THR A 142 -14.82 12.71 9.13
C THR A 142 -15.04 12.40 10.60
N THR A 143 -14.02 12.61 11.44
CA THR A 143 -14.12 12.39 12.90
C THR A 143 -15.16 13.31 13.53
N PHE A 144 -15.20 14.59 13.12
CA PHE A 144 -16.19 15.55 13.59
C PHE A 144 -17.63 15.12 13.24
N ARG A 145 -17.89 14.73 11.98
CA ARG A 145 -19.24 14.29 11.56
C ARG A 145 -19.69 13.05 12.32
N VAL A 146 -18.82 12.05 12.45
CA VAL A 146 -19.14 10.82 13.20
C VAL A 146 -19.47 11.13 14.66
N GLY A 147 -18.68 12.01 15.30
CA GLY A 147 -18.95 12.48 16.65
C GLY A 147 -20.30 13.20 16.79
N LEU A 148 -20.61 14.12 15.86
CA LEU A 148 -21.88 14.87 15.85
C LEU A 148 -23.09 13.94 15.72
N PHE A 149 -23.06 13.00 14.76
CA PHE A 149 -24.16 12.06 14.56
C PHE A 149 -24.33 11.09 15.74
N CYS A 150 -23.23 10.66 16.36
CA CYS A 150 -23.28 9.83 17.57
C CYS A 150 -23.93 10.59 18.74
N GLY A 151 -23.56 11.85 18.96
CA GLY A 151 -24.15 12.69 20.00
C GLY A 151 -25.65 12.92 19.80
N ILE A 152 -26.06 13.27 18.58
CA ILE A 152 -27.49 13.46 18.23
C ILE A 152 -28.27 12.16 18.46
N PHE A 153 -27.70 11.02 18.06
CA PHE A 153 -28.33 9.72 18.26
C PHE A 153 -28.56 9.39 19.74
N ILE A 154 -27.57 9.64 20.60
CA ILE A 154 -27.71 9.43 22.06
C ILE A 154 -28.83 10.31 22.64
N VAL A 155 -28.83 11.60 22.30
CA VAL A 155 -29.85 12.54 22.79
C VAL A 155 -31.26 12.11 22.35
N LEU A 156 -31.42 11.71 21.07
CA LEU A 156 -32.71 11.23 20.56
C LEU A 156 -33.17 9.96 21.29
N ASN A 157 -32.28 9.00 21.56
CA ASN A 157 -32.63 7.80 22.30
C ASN A 157 -33.08 8.12 23.73
N ILE A 158 -32.40 9.03 24.42
CA ILE A 158 -32.81 9.47 25.77
C ILE A 158 -34.19 10.12 25.73
N THR A 159 -34.44 11.03 24.78
CA THR A 159 -35.75 11.68 24.62
C THR A 159 -36.86 10.67 24.34
N VAL A 160 -36.62 9.67 23.49
CA VAL A 160 -37.59 8.60 23.19
C VAL A 160 -37.90 7.78 24.45
N ILE A 161 -36.88 7.36 25.21
CA ILE A 161 -37.07 6.59 26.45
C ILE A 161 -37.86 7.40 27.47
N LEU A 162 -37.50 8.67 27.69
CA LEU A 162 -38.24 9.54 28.61
C LEU A 162 -39.68 9.74 28.14
N SER A 163 -39.90 10.00 26.84
CA SER A 163 -41.25 10.15 26.30
C SER A 163 -42.09 8.88 26.46
N GLY A 164 -41.51 7.69 26.34
CA GLY A 164 -42.23 6.42 26.53
C GLY A 164 -42.41 6.00 27.99
N VAL A 165 -41.70 6.62 28.93
CA VAL A 165 -41.88 6.41 30.38
C VAL A 165 -42.88 7.40 30.97
N PHE A 166 -42.99 8.61 30.39
CA PHE A 166 -43.89 9.68 30.85
C PHE A 166 -45.23 9.75 30.09
N LEU A 167 -45.37 9.04 28.96
CA LEU A 167 -46.68 8.67 28.38
C LEU A 167 -47.17 7.35 28.96
#